data_AF-A0A1B3Z9U3-F1
#
_entry.id   AF-A0A1B3Z9U3-F1
#
_cell.length_a   1.000
_cell.length_b   1.000
_cell.length_c   1.000
_cell.angle_alpha   90.00
_cell.angle_beta   90.00
_cell.angle_gamma   90.00
#
_symmetry.space_group_name_H-M   'P 1'
#
loop_
_entity.id
_entity.type
_entity.pdbx_description
1 polymer ?
#
loop_
_entity_poly.entity_id
_entity_poly.type
_entity_poly.pdbx_seq_one_letter_code
_entity_poly.pdbx_strand_id
1 'polypeptide(L)'
;MSRVVSHRHRAPLRRDRDRRARPRAADGGRFARRAVFAAMVLLVLSLCYKIAALGVIVMLALGVAIWTCRASFRRFDSVFVLALAYIADATVTSFMVSYPAGVARTVQFCIIVIALIGLYAYAQSAKRADAEVLLKGMGVLCALVTAHLVGWHVLHHHLVTWKYLSDTKLILSLALMPLFGLEDWITRKGRYLFPGLVLLAFAIVLLSGERKALILFCALFALCRFPLGAKLGLAGMIGAVAASALLLDDGYIHRELASAGRDYSHTPTRYFFTVQSIYDQSDMVREFVNRNAWTLFTHHPAFGVGATGYWAWAAATYGPTGFAMNVHGEVHRIPAEGGVFGIAIVAGFFGLALWRALRHLANTGGFAAASLDRMPLYGIILLLSYCYAEAVDTAMLLLIGGVGVIVGTLPKTGRSLRARRARFARSGSAVPAPVLSGSLRSRA
;
A
#
# COMPACT_ATOMS: atom_id res chain seq x y z
N MET A 1 67.01 19.01 -58.79
CA MET A 1 66.21 19.44 -57.63
C MET A 1 65.30 18.29 -57.22
N SER A 2 65.83 17.33 -56.47
CA SER A 2 65.77 17.22 -55.00
C SER A 2 64.35 17.01 -54.46
N ARG A 3 64.02 15.72 -54.23
CA ARG A 3 62.83 15.22 -53.55
C ARG A 3 62.96 15.48 -52.04
N VAL A 4 61.93 16.03 -51.42
CA VAL A 4 61.78 16.04 -49.96
C VAL A 4 60.54 15.24 -49.60
N VAL A 5 60.76 13.98 -49.21
CA VAL A 5 59.75 13.07 -48.66
C VAL A 5 59.78 13.24 -47.14
N SER A 6 58.74 13.84 -46.56
CA SER A 6 58.63 13.98 -45.10
C SER A 6 58.08 12.68 -44.50
N HIS A 7 58.96 11.88 -43.90
CA HIS A 7 58.57 10.77 -43.03
C HIS A 7 57.99 11.30 -41.71
N ARG A 8 56.66 11.25 -41.55
CA ARG A 8 56.02 11.40 -40.23
C ARG A 8 55.97 10.04 -39.54
N HIS A 9 56.81 9.86 -38.52
CA HIS A 9 56.70 8.77 -37.56
C HIS A 9 55.35 8.86 -36.83
N ARG A 10 54.45 7.90 -37.09
CA ARG A 10 53.29 7.63 -36.23
C ARG A 10 53.75 6.74 -35.08
N ALA A 11 53.76 7.30 -33.88
CA ALA A 11 53.91 6.52 -32.65
C ALA A 11 52.76 5.51 -32.50
N PRO A 12 53.02 4.27 -32.06
CA PRO A 12 51.97 3.30 -31.81
C PRO A 12 51.14 3.73 -30.59
N LEU A 13 49.87 4.05 -30.83
CA LEU A 13 48.86 4.27 -29.81
C LEU A 13 48.72 2.98 -28.98
N ARG A 14 49.25 3.03 -27.76
CA ARG A 14 49.17 2.03 -26.70
C ARG A 14 47.71 1.92 -26.19
N ARG A 15 46.79 1.44 -27.03
CA ARG A 15 45.43 1.03 -26.65
C ARG A 15 45.47 -0.46 -26.36
N ASP A 16 45.60 -0.88 -25.09
CA ASP A 16 44.95 -2.14 -24.64
C ASP A 16 45.09 -2.52 -23.15
N ARG A 17 45.71 -1.71 -22.27
CA ARG A 17 45.93 -2.15 -20.88
C ARG A 17 44.86 -1.79 -19.83
N ASP A 18 43.81 -1.05 -20.17
CA ASP A 18 42.79 -0.63 -19.18
C ASP A 18 41.44 -1.37 -19.27
N ARG A 19 41.36 -2.52 -19.97
CA ARG A 19 40.13 -3.33 -20.03
C ARG A 19 40.02 -4.41 -18.94
N ARG A 20 41.01 -4.57 -18.06
CA ARG A 20 41.01 -5.63 -17.03
C ARG A 20 40.91 -5.07 -15.61
N ALA A 21 39.73 -4.53 -15.26
CA ALA A 21 39.19 -4.49 -13.90
C ALA A 21 37.93 -3.61 -13.85
N ARG A 22 36.86 -3.97 -14.59
CA ARG A 22 35.52 -3.56 -14.17
C ARG A 22 35.04 -4.62 -13.16
N PRO A 23 35.04 -4.31 -11.86
CA PRO A 23 34.95 -5.30 -10.81
C PRO A 23 33.56 -5.94 -10.74
N ARG A 24 33.51 -7.12 -10.13
CA ARG A 24 32.36 -7.98 -9.74
C ARG A 24 31.17 -7.28 -9.03
N ALA A 25 31.17 -5.95 -8.92
CA ALA A 25 30.11 -5.16 -8.30
C ALA A 25 28.75 -5.23 -9.03
N ALA A 26 28.74 -5.56 -10.32
CA ALA A 26 27.50 -5.67 -11.10
C ALA A 26 26.64 -6.91 -10.74
N ASP A 27 27.25 -7.99 -10.24
CA ASP A 27 26.55 -9.23 -9.92
C ASP A 27 25.88 -9.20 -8.54
N GLY A 28 26.50 -8.56 -7.55
CA GLY A 28 25.95 -8.44 -6.20
C GLY A 28 24.57 -7.74 -6.18
N GLY A 29 24.38 -6.72 -7.03
CA GLY A 29 23.11 -6.00 -7.11
C GLY A 29 21.97 -6.79 -7.77
N ARG A 30 22.26 -7.82 -8.57
CA ARG A 30 21.21 -8.70 -9.15
C ARG A 30 20.74 -9.74 -8.14
N PHE A 31 21.66 -10.32 -7.38
CA PHE A 31 21.35 -11.27 -6.33
C PHE A 31 20.49 -10.64 -5.22
N ALA A 32 20.91 -9.49 -4.69
CA ALA A 32 20.16 -8.78 -3.66
C ALA A 32 18.72 -8.44 -4.10
N ARG A 33 18.52 -8.05 -5.36
CA ARG A 33 17.18 -7.76 -5.91
C ARG A 33 16.29 -9.00 -5.94
N ARG A 34 16.82 -10.16 -6.34
CA ARG A 34 16.07 -11.42 -6.35
C ARG A 34 15.72 -11.89 -4.95
N ALA A 35 16.66 -11.75 -4.01
CA ALA A 35 16.45 -12.11 -2.61
C ALA A 35 15.34 -11.26 -1.96
N VAL A 36 15.36 -9.93 -2.14
CA VAL A 36 14.30 -9.05 -1.63
C VAL A 36 12.95 -9.37 -2.28
N PHE A 37 12.91 -9.61 -3.59
CA PHE A 37 11.68 -10.00 -4.27
C PHE A 37 11.10 -11.31 -3.70
N ALA A 38 11.93 -12.35 -3.56
CA ALA A 38 11.50 -13.63 -2.98
C ALA A 38 11.00 -13.46 -1.54
N ALA A 39 11.70 -12.66 -0.74
CA ALA A 39 11.27 -12.34 0.61
C ALA A 39 9.93 -11.60 0.63
N MET A 40 9.70 -10.62 -0.25
CA MET A 40 8.40 -9.95 -0.34
C MET A 40 7.26 -10.91 -0.74
N VAL A 41 7.52 -11.82 -1.68
CA VAL A 41 6.54 -12.86 -2.08
C VAL A 41 6.19 -13.75 -0.88
N LEU A 42 7.19 -14.26 -0.16
CA LEU A 42 6.97 -15.09 1.02
C LEU A 42 6.30 -14.31 2.16
N LEU A 43 6.59 -13.01 2.29
CA LEU A 43 5.93 -12.15 3.27
C LEU A 43 4.44 -12.04 2.96
N VAL A 44 4.07 -11.75 1.71
CA VAL A 44 2.66 -11.66 1.32
C VAL A 44 1.95 -13.00 1.49
N LEU A 45 2.57 -14.12 1.12
CA LEU A 45 2.01 -15.45 1.37
C LEU A 45 1.80 -15.70 2.87
N SER A 46 2.80 -15.40 3.70
CA SER A 46 2.68 -15.60 5.15
C SER A 46 1.59 -14.73 5.77
N LEU A 47 1.38 -13.50 5.27
CA LEU A 47 0.27 -12.66 5.70
C LEU A 47 -1.10 -13.20 5.24
N CYS A 48 -1.24 -13.53 3.95
CA CYS A 48 -2.49 -14.04 3.39
C CYS A 48 -2.94 -15.36 4.03
N TYR A 49 -2.00 -16.25 4.37
CA TYR A 49 -2.28 -17.55 5.00
C TYR A 49 -2.05 -17.56 6.52
N LYS A 50 -1.76 -16.40 7.14
CA LYS A 50 -1.50 -16.25 8.58
C LYS A 50 -0.41 -17.18 9.14
N ILE A 51 0.64 -17.44 8.36
CA ILE A 51 1.78 -18.30 8.75
C ILE A 51 2.81 -17.48 9.51
N ALA A 52 2.57 -17.24 10.81
CA ALA A 52 3.36 -16.33 11.64
C ALA A 52 4.87 -16.65 11.67
N ALA A 53 5.24 -17.93 11.82
CA ALA A 53 6.64 -18.36 11.87
C ALA A 53 7.40 -18.02 10.58
N LEU A 54 6.79 -18.27 9.43
CA LEU A 54 7.34 -17.89 8.13
C LEU A 54 7.48 -16.37 8.02
N GLY A 55 6.47 -15.62 8.48
CA GLY A 55 6.50 -14.16 8.50
C GLY A 55 7.70 -13.60 9.27
N VAL A 56 7.99 -14.15 10.46
CA VAL A 56 9.16 -13.75 11.27
C VAL A 56 10.47 -14.03 10.54
N ILE A 57 10.65 -15.25 10.02
CA ILE A 57 11.86 -15.65 9.29
C ILE A 57 12.09 -14.71 8.10
N VAL A 58 11.04 -14.42 7.35
CA VAL A 58 11.09 -13.56 6.16
C VAL A 58 11.39 -12.11 6.52
N MET A 59 10.81 -11.57 7.60
CA MET A 59 11.11 -10.23 8.09
C MET A 59 12.58 -10.09 8.50
N LEU A 60 13.14 -11.09 9.19
CA LEU A 60 14.56 -11.12 9.52
C LEU A 60 15.43 -11.21 8.26
N ALA A 61 15.03 -12.01 7.26
CA ALA A 61 15.71 -12.09 5.97
C ALA A 61 15.67 -10.75 5.20
N LEU A 62 14.58 -10.00 5.25
CA LEU A 62 14.50 -8.64 4.71
C LEU A 62 15.49 -7.68 5.40
N GLY A 63 15.80 -7.91 6.67
CA GLY A 63 16.88 -7.20 7.39
C GLY A 63 18.25 -7.31 6.74
N VAL A 64 18.54 -8.40 6.04
CA VAL A 64 19.81 -8.57 5.28
C VAL A 64 19.94 -7.55 4.15
N ALA A 65 18.81 -7.00 3.66
CA ALA A 65 18.81 -5.93 2.67
C ALA A 65 19.54 -4.67 3.17
N ILE A 66 19.58 -4.43 4.49
CA ILE A 66 20.33 -3.33 5.10
C ILE A 66 21.80 -3.42 4.72
N TRP A 67 22.40 -4.60 4.85
CA TRP A 67 23.82 -4.80 4.56
C TRP A 67 24.12 -4.71 3.07
N THR A 68 23.28 -5.34 2.24
CA THR A 68 23.49 -5.40 0.78
C THR A 68 23.22 -4.07 0.08
N CYS A 69 22.30 -3.24 0.61
CA CYS A 69 21.93 -1.95 0.04
C CYS A 69 22.56 -0.75 0.76
N ARG A 70 23.45 -0.98 1.73
CA ARG A 70 24.06 0.07 2.59
C ARG A 70 24.66 1.25 1.83
N ALA A 71 25.28 0.98 0.67
CA ALA A 71 25.94 2.01 -0.13
C ALA A 71 24.97 3.02 -0.76
N SER A 72 23.69 2.65 -0.92
CA SER A 72 22.65 3.52 -1.45
C SER A 72 21.84 4.21 -0.35
N PHE A 73 22.03 3.78 0.90
CA PHE A 73 21.31 4.28 2.06
C PHE A 73 21.75 5.71 2.37
N ARG A 74 20.82 6.65 2.33
CA ARG A 74 21.12 8.07 2.61
C ARG A 74 20.70 8.47 4.01
N ARG A 75 19.44 8.87 4.13
CA ARG A 75 18.81 9.35 5.36
C ARG A 75 17.35 8.90 5.35
N PHE A 76 16.80 8.67 6.54
CA PHE A 76 15.38 8.45 6.69
C PHE A 76 14.61 9.73 6.36
N ASP A 77 13.50 9.56 5.65
CA ASP A 77 12.58 10.64 5.37
C ASP A 77 11.60 10.79 6.54
N SER A 78 11.14 12.01 6.80
CA SER A 78 10.25 12.31 7.92
C SER A 78 8.97 11.46 7.90
N VAL A 79 8.43 11.11 6.72
CA VAL A 79 7.26 10.20 6.66
C VAL A 79 7.61 8.81 7.19
N PHE A 80 8.78 8.29 6.83
CA PHE A 80 9.21 6.98 7.30
C PHE A 80 9.52 7.00 8.81
N VAL A 81 10.14 8.09 9.31
CA VAL A 81 10.37 8.27 10.75
C VAL A 81 9.04 8.30 11.51
N LEU A 82 8.03 9.02 11.02
CA LEU A 82 6.71 9.05 11.66
C LEU A 82 6.01 7.69 11.60
N ALA A 83 6.18 6.92 10.53
CA ALA A 83 5.69 5.54 10.48
C ALA A 83 6.36 4.67 11.56
N LEU A 84 7.68 4.77 11.74
CA LEU A 84 8.39 4.07 12.81
C LEU A 84 7.96 4.55 14.20
N ALA A 85 7.74 5.86 14.38
CA ALA A 85 7.25 6.43 15.63
C ALA A 85 5.86 5.90 15.99
N TYR A 86 4.97 5.77 15.01
CA TYR A 86 3.67 5.13 15.20
C TYR A 86 3.84 3.67 15.70
N ILE A 87 4.69 2.88 15.03
CA ILE A 87 4.88 1.48 15.41
C ILE A 87 5.52 1.40 16.81
N ALA A 88 6.42 2.33 17.14
CA ALA A 88 7.06 2.42 18.45
C ALA A 88 6.07 2.82 19.56
N ASP A 89 5.13 3.71 19.27
CA ASP A 89 4.07 4.10 20.20
C ASP A 89 3.26 2.87 20.65
N ALA A 90 2.89 1.99 19.72
CA ALA A 90 2.22 0.72 20.04
C ALA A 90 3.07 -0.22 20.91
N THR A 91 4.39 -0.06 20.93
CA THR A 91 5.30 -0.82 21.80
C THR A 91 5.42 -0.19 23.18
N VAL A 92 5.76 1.09 23.25
CA VAL A 92 5.97 1.81 24.52
C VAL A 92 4.71 1.74 25.37
N THR A 93 3.55 1.98 24.75
CA THR A 93 2.28 1.99 25.44
C THR A 93 1.84 0.60 25.93
N SER A 94 2.32 -0.49 25.33
CA SER A 94 2.00 -1.85 25.81
C SER A 94 2.62 -2.18 27.19
N PHE A 95 3.71 -1.51 27.58
CA PHE A 95 4.26 -1.61 28.94
C PHE A 95 3.33 -1.01 30.01
N MET A 96 2.44 -0.09 29.62
CA MET A 96 1.41 0.46 30.51
C MET A 96 0.34 -0.57 30.87
N VAL A 97 0.17 -1.61 30.03
CA VAL A 97 -0.77 -2.70 30.27
C VAL A 97 -0.13 -3.78 31.14
N SER A 98 1.02 -4.32 30.73
CA SER A 98 1.79 -5.26 31.54
C SER A 98 3.24 -5.41 31.03
N TYR A 99 4.16 -5.77 31.92
CA TYR A 99 5.55 -6.02 31.56
C TYR A 99 5.72 -7.13 30.50
N PRO A 100 5.07 -8.31 30.60
CA PRO A 100 5.18 -9.36 29.58
C PRO A 100 4.65 -8.92 28.20
N ALA A 101 3.55 -8.17 28.16
CA ALA A 101 3.02 -7.62 26.91
C ALA A 101 4.02 -6.64 26.28
N GLY A 102 4.62 -5.76 27.09
CA GLY A 102 5.68 -4.84 26.69
C GLY A 102 6.88 -5.54 26.04
N VAL A 103 7.39 -6.59 26.68
CA VAL A 103 8.51 -7.38 26.14
C VAL A 103 8.13 -8.04 24.80
N ALA A 104 6.96 -8.69 24.73
CA ALA A 104 6.49 -9.34 23.52
C ALA A 104 6.35 -8.36 22.33
N ARG A 105 5.77 -7.18 22.58
CA ARG A 105 5.63 -6.12 21.57
C ARG A 105 6.98 -5.50 21.19
N THR A 106 7.93 -5.44 22.10
CA THR A 106 9.29 -4.96 21.80
C THR A 106 10.00 -5.89 20.83
N VAL A 107 9.90 -7.21 21.03
CA VAL A 107 10.45 -8.20 20.09
C VAL A 107 9.78 -8.07 18.72
N GLN A 108 8.45 -7.98 18.69
CA GLN A 108 7.69 -7.76 17.44
C GLN A 108 8.14 -6.48 16.73
N PHE A 109 8.28 -5.38 17.46
CA PHE A 109 8.75 -4.09 16.94
C PHE A 109 10.13 -4.20 16.32
N CYS A 110 11.11 -4.78 17.02
CA CYS A 110 12.46 -4.94 16.50
C CYS A 110 12.47 -5.69 15.17
N ILE A 111 11.71 -6.79 15.06
CA ILE A 111 11.61 -7.59 13.84
C ILE A 111 10.99 -6.77 12.69
N ILE A 112 9.88 -6.08 12.95
CA ILE A 112 9.19 -5.24 11.94
C ILE A 112 10.11 -4.10 11.49
N VAL A 113 10.76 -3.40 12.42
CA VAL A 113 11.64 -2.26 12.12
C VAL A 113 12.84 -2.70 11.29
N ILE A 114 13.48 -3.82 11.63
CA ILE A 114 14.59 -4.37 10.83
C ILE A 114 14.14 -4.65 9.40
N ALA A 115 12.98 -5.29 9.21
CA ALA A 115 12.43 -5.56 7.90
C ALA A 115 12.12 -4.27 7.11
N LEU A 116 11.51 -3.28 7.76
CA LEU A 116 11.15 -2.01 7.16
C LEU A 116 12.36 -1.16 6.79
N ILE A 117 13.41 -1.14 7.62
CA ILE A 117 14.66 -0.45 7.29
C ILE A 117 15.33 -1.14 6.09
N GLY A 118 15.34 -2.47 6.05
CA GLY A 118 15.83 -3.24 4.90
C GLY A 118 15.06 -2.91 3.62
N LEU A 119 13.73 -2.89 3.69
CA LEU A 119 12.86 -2.52 2.56
C LEU A 119 13.06 -1.06 2.14
N TYR A 120 13.25 -0.14 3.09
CA TYR A 120 13.54 1.25 2.82
C TYR A 120 14.89 1.44 2.12
N ALA A 121 15.93 0.75 2.59
CA ALA A 121 17.25 0.75 1.96
C ALA A 121 17.17 0.21 0.51
N TYR A 122 16.43 -0.88 0.31
CA TYR A 122 16.15 -1.43 -1.00
C TYR A 122 15.42 -0.42 -1.89
N ALA A 123 14.34 0.17 -1.41
CA ALA A 123 13.52 1.14 -2.16
C ALA A 123 14.31 2.39 -2.57
N GLN A 124 15.25 2.87 -1.74
CA GLN A 124 16.15 3.97 -2.12
C GLN A 124 17.14 3.60 -3.24
N SER A 125 17.53 2.34 -3.32
CA SER A 125 18.46 1.82 -4.33
C SER A 125 17.77 1.40 -5.64
N ALA A 126 16.48 1.08 -5.57
CA ALA A 126 15.71 0.50 -6.66
C ALA A 126 15.45 1.51 -7.78
N LYS A 127 15.57 1.06 -9.02
CA LYS A 127 15.16 1.84 -10.19
C LYS A 127 13.65 1.71 -10.41
N ARG A 128 13.06 2.63 -11.18
CA ARG A 128 11.65 2.54 -11.61
C ARG A 128 11.33 1.19 -12.28
N ALA A 129 12.26 0.66 -13.06
CA ALA A 129 12.12 -0.66 -13.68
C ALA A 129 12.07 -1.80 -12.65
N ASP A 130 12.83 -1.70 -11.55
CA ASP A 130 12.79 -2.70 -10.49
C ASP A 130 11.43 -2.67 -9.76
N ALA A 131 10.88 -1.48 -9.52
CA ALA A 131 9.53 -1.32 -8.95
C ALA A 131 8.43 -1.88 -9.86
N GLU A 132 8.54 -1.70 -11.18
CA GLU A 132 7.61 -2.28 -12.15
C GLU A 132 7.69 -3.81 -12.17
N VAL A 133 8.90 -4.39 -12.10
CA VAL A 133 9.10 -5.85 -12.01
C VAL A 133 8.52 -6.40 -10.71
N LEU A 134 8.79 -5.74 -9.58
CA LEU A 134 8.23 -6.11 -8.29
C LEU A 134 6.69 -6.08 -8.34
N LEU A 135 6.10 -5.01 -8.87
CA LEU A 135 4.64 -4.88 -8.95
C LEU A 135 4.01 -5.93 -9.87
N LYS A 136 4.64 -6.26 -11.00
CA LYS A 136 4.20 -7.36 -11.88
C LYS A 136 4.25 -8.71 -11.18
N GLY A 137 5.36 -9.00 -10.51
CA GLY A 137 5.51 -10.24 -9.75
C GLY A 137 4.49 -10.35 -8.62
N MET A 138 4.24 -9.25 -7.92
CA MET A 138 3.17 -9.15 -6.92
C MET A 138 1.78 -9.32 -7.54
N GLY A 139 1.53 -8.75 -8.72
CA GLY A 139 0.29 -8.95 -9.45
C GLY A 139 0.02 -10.41 -9.81
N VAL A 140 1.05 -11.13 -10.28
CA VAL A 140 0.95 -12.58 -10.54
C VAL A 140 0.68 -13.34 -9.25
N LEU A 141 1.41 -13.05 -8.17
CA LEU A 141 1.20 -13.71 -6.88
C LEU A 141 -0.23 -13.49 -6.36
N CYS A 142 -0.69 -12.23 -6.32
CA CYS A 142 -2.04 -11.90 -5.86
C CYS A 142 -3.12 -12.54 -6.74
N ALA A 143 -2.90 -12.63 -8.06
CA ALA A 143 -3.81 -13.35 -8.96
C ALA A 143 -3.87 -14.85 -8.64
N LEU A 144 -2.74 -15.50 -8.36
CA LEU A 144 -2.70 -16.92 -7.98
C LEU A 144 -3.39 -17.17 -6.63
N VAL A 145 -3.14 -16.33 -5.63
CA VAL A 145 -3.78 -16.44 -4.32
C VAL A 145 -5.29 -16.17 -4.42
N THR A 146 -5.69 -15.19 -5.22
CA THR A 146 -7.12 -14.91 -5.49
C THR A 146 -7.78 -16.06 -6.25
N ALA A 147 -7.09 -16.67 -7.23
CA ALA A 147 -7.60 -17.83 -7.94
C ALA A 147 -7.76 -19.04 -7.01
N HIS A 148 -6.81 -19.27 -6.10
CA HIS A 148 -6.94 -20.28 -5.06
C HIS A 148 -8.15 -20.01 -4.15
N LEU A 149 -8.32 -18.77 -3.69
CA LEU A 149 -9.46 -18.34 -2.90
C LEU A 149 -10.80 -18.62 -3.60
N VAL A 150 -10.93 -18.18 -4.85
CA VAL A 150 -12.14 -18.39 -5.67
C VAL A 150 -12.38 -19.88 -5.87
N GLY A 151 -11.35 -20.61 -6.31
CA GLY A 151 -11.45 -22.04 -6.62
C GLY A 151 -11.86 -22.86 -5.41
N TRP A 152 -11.28 -22.58 -4.24
CA TRP A 152 -11.66 -23.26 -2.99
C TRP A 152 -13.14 -23.04 -2.66
N HIS A 153 -13.62 -21.79 -2.72
CA HIS A 153 -15.02 -21.48 -2.39
C HIS A 153 -16.01 -22.10 -3.38
N VAL A 154 -15.70 -22.05 -4.68
CA VAL A 154 -16.53 -22.67 -5.72
C VAL A 154 -16.60 -24.19 -5.54
N LEU A 155 -15.48 -24.85 -5.24
CA LEU A 155 -15.43 -26.31 -5.01
C LEU A 155 -16.22 -26.77 -3.79
N HIS A 156 -16.42 -25.89 -2.79
CA HIS A 156 -17.19 -26.16 -1.58
C HIS A 156 -18.62 -25.59 -1.64
N HIS A 157 -19.10 -25.24 -2.84
CA HIS A 157 -20.45 -24.70 -3.08
C HIS A 157 -20.74 -23.35 -2.36
N HIS A 158 -19.70 -22.62 -1.96
CA HIS A 158 -19.81 -21.27 -1.40
C HIS A 158 -19.73 -20.22 -2.51
N LEU A 159 -20.83 -20.03 -3.25
CA LEU A 159 -20.87 -19.09 -4.38
C LEU A 159 -20.83 -17.61 -3.95
N VAL A 160 -21.34 -17.33 -2.75
CA VAL A 160 -21.38 -16.00 -2.13
C VAL A 160 -20.81 -16.12 -0.71
N THR A 161 -20.21 -15.05 -0.19
CA THR A 161 -19.60 -14.99 1.16
C THR A 161 -18.32 -15.83 1.27
N TRP A 162 -17.18 -15.21 0.97
CA TRP A 162 -15.91 -15.91 0.94
C TRP A 162 -15.11 -15.74 2.24
N LYS A 163 -15.78 -15.93 3.38
CA LYS A 163 -15.17 -15.72 4.71
C LYS A 163 -14.51 -16.99 5.28
N TYR A 164 -14.52 -18.10 4.54
CA TYR A 164 -14.15 -19.43 5.04
C TYR A 164 -12.69 -19.81 4.81
N LEU A 165 -12.01 -19.13 3.88
CA LEU A 165 -10.58 -19.26 3.69
C LEU A 165 -9.86 -18.10 4.40
N SER A 166 -8.54 -18.24 4.58
CA SER A 166 -7.67 -17.26 5.23
C SER A 166 -7.90 -15.82 4.72
N ASP A 167 -7.40 -14.82 5.48
CA ASP A 167 -7.69 -13.37 5.37
C ASP A 167 -8.14 -12.87 3.98
N THR A 168 -9.41 -13.08 3.66
CA THR A 168 -9.95 -12.86 2.31
C THR A 168 -9.96 -11.38 1.99
N LYS A 169 -10.24 -10.56 3.00
CA LYS A 169 -10.11 -9.11 2.93
C LYS A 169 -8.72 -8.68 2.49
N LEU A 170 -7.65 -9.21 3.10
CA LEU A 170 -6.28 -8.85 2.74
C LEU A 170 -5.92 -9.30 1.33
N ILE A 171 -6.28 -10.53 0.98
CA ILE A 171 -6.04 -11.10 -0.35
C ILE A 171 -6.65 -10.20 -1.43
N LEU A 172 -7.93 -9.87 -1.30
CA LEU A 172 -8.65 -9.04 -2.27
C LEU A 172 -8.10 -7.62 -2.31
N SER A 173 -7.86 -7.01 -1.14
CA SER A 173 -7.33 -5.65 -1.06
C SER A 173 -5.94 -5.53 -1.69
N LEU A 174 -5.07 -6.52 -1.45
CA LEU A 174 -3.74 -6.60 -2.05
C LEU A 174 -3.79 -6.88 -3.55
N ALA A 175 -4.79 -7.63 -4.05
CA ALA A 175 -4.94 -7.89 -5.48
C ALA A 175 -5.34 -6.65 -6.29
N LEU A 176 -6.13 -5.74 -5.70
CA LEU A 176 -6.52 -4.50 -6.36
C LEU A 176 -5.33 -3.55 -6.59
N MET A 177 -4.36 -3.53 -5.68
CA MET A 177 -3.17 -2.66 -5.77
C MET A 177 -2.35 -2.83 -7.06
N PRO A 178 -1.85 -4.04 -7.41
CA PRO A 178 -1.15 -4.26 -8.66
C PRO A 178 -2.08 -4.17 -9.87
N LEU A 179 -3.37 -4.52 -9.76
CA LEU A 179 -4.33 -4.36 -10.86
C LEU A 179 -4.39 -2.90 -11.33
N PHE A 180 -4.67 -1.96 -10.42
CA PHE A 180 -4.73 -0.53 -10.75
C PHE A 180 -3.33 0.08 -10.96
N GLY A 181 -2.32 -0.40 -10.24
CA GLY A 181 -0.94 0.04 -10.40
C GLY A 181 -0.31 -0.32 -11.74
N LEU A 182 -0.80 -1.38 -12.39
CA LEU A 182 -0.35 -1.84 -13.71
C LEU A 182 -1.31 -1.46 -14.84
N GLU A 183 -2.28 -0.57 -14.61
CA GLU A 183 -3.25 -0.09 -15.61
C GLU A 183 -2.61 0.21 -16.98
N ASP A 184 -1.53 1.01 -17.02
CA ASP A 184 -0.85 1.37 -18.28
C ASP A 184 -0.18 0.17 -18.96
N TRP A 185 0.32 -0.80 -18.19
CA TRP A 185 0.94 -2.00 -18.74
C TRP A 185 -0.10 -2.96 -19.30
N ILE A 186 -1.20 -3.17 -18.59
CA ILE A 186 -2.32 -4.04 -19.00
C ILE A 186 -3.00 -3.46 -20.25
N THR A 187 -3.30 -2.17 -20.25
CA THR A 187 -3.97 -1.50 -21.39
C THR A 187 -3.13 -1.57 -22.67
N ARG A 188 -1.80 -1.49 -22.56
CA ARG A 188 -0.89 -1.67 -23.70
C ARG A 188 -0.92 -3.08 -24.30
N LYS A 189 -1.35 -4.09 -23.55
CA LYS A 189 -1.52 -5.47 -24.04
C LYS A 189 -2.84 -5.69 -24.76
N GLY A 190 -3.85 -4.88 -24.45
CA GLY A 190 -5.13 -4.90 -25.16
C GLY A 190 -6.07 -3.83 -24.63
N ARG A 191 -6.74 -3.11 -25.55
CA ARG A 191 -7.64 -1.99 -25.21
C ARG A 191 -8.77 -2.37 -24.24
N TYR A 192 -9.24 -3.61 -24.29
CA TYR A 192 -10.34 -4.11 -23.46
C TYR A 192 -9.88 -5.00 -22.30
N LEU A 193 -8.58 -5.30 -22.21
CA LEU A 193 -8.07 -6.20 -21.17
C LEU A 193 -8.22 -5.59 -19.77
N PHE A 194 -7.84 -4.32 -19.61
CA PHE A 194 -7.96 -3.65 -18.30
C PHE A 194 -9.43 -3.46 -17.87
N PRO A 195 -10.36 -2.94 -18.71
CA PRO A 195 -11.79 -2.92 -18.38
C PRO A 195 -12.35 -4.30 -18.00
N GLY A 196 -11.99 -5.35 -18.75
CA GLY A 196 -12.43 -6.73 -18.46
C GLY A 196 -11.93 -7.24 -17.11
N LEU A 197 -10.66 -6.99 -16.79
CA LEU A 197 -10.10 -7.34 -15.48
C LEU A 197 -10.71 -6.52 -14.33
N VAL A 198 -11.05 -5.24 -14.55
CA VAL A 198 -11.76 -4.42 -13.58
C VAL A 198 -13.16 -4.96 -13.31
N LEU A 199 -13.89 -5.36 -14.35
CA LEU A 199 -15.22 -5.98 -14.20
C LEU A 199 -15.14 -7.33 -13.47
N LEU A 200 -14.16 -8.17 -13.83
CA LEU A 200 -13.92 -9.44 -13.14
C LEU A 200 -13.55 -9.24 -11.67
N ALA A 201 -12.65 -8.30 -11.38
CA ALA A 201 -12.26 -7.97 -10.01
C ALA A 201 -13.45 -7.43 -9.21
N PHE A 202 -14.31 -6.60 -9.82
CA PHE A 202 -15.54 -6.14 -9.19
C PHE A 202 -16.46 -7.31 -8.84
N ALA A 203 -16.72 -8.22 -9.79
CA ALA A 203 -17.56 -9.38 -9.55
C ALA A 203 -17.02 -10.26 -8.40
N ILE A 204 -15.71 -10.52 -8.39
CA ILE A 204 -15.03 -11.24 -7.31
C ILE A 204 -15.22 -10.53 -5.96
N VAL A 205 -14.95 -9.22 -5.90
CA VAL A 205 -15.09 -8.44 -4.66
C VAL A 205 -16.54 -8.41 -4.18
N LEU A 206 -17.50 -8.26 -5.09
CA LEU A 206 -18.92 -8.26 -4.77
C LEU A 206 -19.37 -9.61 -4.21
N LEU A 207 -19.06 -10.71 -4.91
CA LEU A 207 -19.44 -12.07 -4.49
C LEU A 207 -18.78 -12.48 -3.17
N SER A 208 -17.57 -11.98 -2.89
CA SER A 208 -16.90 -12.23 -1.62
C SER A 208 -17.66 -11.64 -0.41
N GLY A 209 -18.48 -10.61 -0.62
CA GLY A 209 -19.13 -9.86 0.46
C GLY A 209 -18.18 -8.96 1.26
N GLU A 210 -16.94 -8.77 0.81
CA GLU A 210 -15.94 -7.94 1.51
C GLU A 210 -16.16 -6.45 1.27
N ARG A 211 -17.00 -5.81 2.11
CA ARG A 211 -17.34 -4.38 2.02
C ARG A 211 -16.13 -3.45 1.92
N LYS A 212 -15.03 -3.80 2.59
CA LYS A 212 -13.82 -2.98 2.66
C LYS A 212 -13.03 -3.03 1.35
N ALA A 213 -12.96 -4.21 0.73
CA ALA A 213 -12.38 -4.37 -0.60
C ALA A 213 -13.24 -3.65 -1.66
N LEU A 214 -14.57 -3.59 -1.48
CA LEU A 214 -15.47 -2.85 -2.36
C LEU A 214 -15.25 -1.33 -2.26
N ILE A 215 -15.16 -0.77 -1.06
CA ILE A 215 -14.84 0.67 -0.87
C ILE A 215 -13.49 1.00 -1.50
N LEU A 216 -12.47 0.16 -1.24
CA LEU A 216 -11.15 0.32 -1.84
C LEU A 216 -11.23 0.25 -3.38
N PHE A 217 -11.95 -0.72 -3.94
CA PHE A 217 -12.17 -0.85 -5.37
C PHE A 217 -12.77 0.44 -5.95
N CYS A 218 -13.83 0.96 -5.34
CA CYS A 218 -14.50 2.19 -5.80
C CYS A 218 -13.55 3.39 -5.76
N ALA A 219 -12.76 3.54 -4.69
CA ALA A 219 -11.79 4.62 -4.57
C ALA A 219 -10.68 4.51 -5.63
N LEU A 220 -10.12 3.31 -5.85
CA LEU A 220 -9.10 3.09 -6.88
C LEU A 220 -9.66 3.28 -8.29
N PHE A 221 -10.90 2.83 -8.53
CA PHE A 221 -11.61 3.02 -9.78
C PHE A 221 -11.89 4.50 -10.07
N ALA A 222 -12.30 5.29 -9.07
CA ALA A 222 -12.47 6.74 -9.22
C ALA A 222 -11.15 7.42 -9.65
N LEU A 223 -10.02 6.91 -9.19
CA LEU A 223 -8.67 7.41 -9.49
C LEU A 223 -8.03 6.81 -10.75
N CYS A 224 -8.68 5.86 -11.42
CA CYS A 224 -8.18 5.31 -12.68
C CYS A 224 -8.16 6.40 -13.78
N ARG A 225 -7.39 6.18 -14.85
CA ARG A 225 -7.15 7.22 -15.88
C ARG A 225 -8.28 7.31 -16.90
N PHE A 226 -9.27 6.43 -16.83
CA PHE A 226 -10.37 6.44 -17.79
C PHE A 226 -11.05 7.82 -17.90
N PRO A 227 -11.42 8.23 -19.14
CA PRO A 227 -12.24 9.42 -19.32
C PRO A 227 -13.60 9.21 -18.63
N LEU A 228 -14.25 10.31 -18.22
CA LEU A 228 -15.48 10.26 -17.45
C LEU A 228 -16.56 9.39 -18.12
N GLY A 229 -16.76 9.51 -19.44
CA GLY A 229 -17.73 8.69 -20.18
C GLY A 229 -17.45 7.19 -20.09
N ALA A 230 -16.18 6.77 -20.19
CA ALA A 230 -15.80 5.36 -20.02
C ALA A 230 -15.97 4.88 -18.58
N LYS A 231 -15.72 5.77 -17.59
CA LYS A 231 -16.00 5.47 -16.18
C LYS A 231 -17.49 5.25 -15.94
N LEU A 232 -18.34 6.13 -16.47
CA LEU A 232 -19.80 6.01 -16.36
C LEU A 232 -20.31 4.74 -17.06
N GLY A 233 -19.80 4.43 -18.26
CA GLY A 233 -20.13 3.18 -18.95
C GLY A 233 -19.73 1.93 -18.16
N LEU A 234 -18.52 1.91 -17.60
CA LEU A 234 -18.07 0.81 -16.76
C LEU A 234 -18.82 0.75 -15.43
N ALA A 235 -19.18 1.89 -14.83
CA ALA A 235 -20.03 1.97 -13.65
C ALA A 235 -21.43 1.40 -13.93
N GLY A 236 -21.98 1.64 -15.14
CA GLY A 236 -23.23 1.03 -15.59
C GLY A 236 -23.12 -0.50 -15.69
N MET A 237 -22.03 -1.03 -16.28
CA MET A 237 -21.78 -2.47 -16.32
C MET A 237 -21.57 -3.08 -14.93
N ILE A 238 -20.85 -2.39 -14.06
CA ILE A 238 -20.69 -2.73 -12.64
C ILE A 238 -22.05 -2.78 -11.94
N GLY A 239 -22.91 -1.79 -12.19
CA GLY A 239 -24.29 -1.75 -11.67
C GLY A 239 -25.13 -2.91 -12.18
N ALA A 240 -24.99 -3.30 -13.45
CA ALA A 240 -25.66 -4.46 -14.00
C ALA A 240 -25.18 -5.77 -13.35
N VAL A 241 -23.87 -5.94 -13.15
CA VAL A 241 -23.32 -7.10 -12.40
C VAL A 241 -23.84 -7.12 -10.97
N ALA A 242 -23.91 -5.96 -10.31
CA ALA A 242 -24.45 -5.85 -8.96
C ALA A 242 -25.93 -6.23 -8.89
N ALA A 243 -26.75 -5.75 -9.85
CA ALA A 243 -28.15 -6.11 -9.95
C ALA A 243 -28.34 -7.61 -10.18
N SER A 244 -27.55 -8.22 -11.08
CA SER A 244 -27.59 -9.67 -11.32
C SER A 244 -27.20 -10.48 -10.08
N ALA A 245 -26.19 -10.03 -9.32
CA ALA A 245 -25.79 -10.69 -8.09
C ALA A 245 -26.90 -10.64 -7.02
N LEU A 246 -27.65 -9.53 -6.92
CA LEU A 246 -28.80 -9.41 -6.03
C LEU A 246 -29.94 -10.37 -6.39
N LEU A 247 -30.09 -10.75 -7.66
CA LEU A 247 -31.07 -11.77 -8.08
C LEU A 247 -30.68 -13.19 -7.67
N LEU A 248 -29.39 -13.44 -7.47
CA LEU A 248 -28.83 -14.74 -7.07
C LEU A 248 -28.64 -14.86 -5.55
N ASP A 249 -28.93 -13.81 -4.80
CA ASP A 249 -28.63 -13.69 -3.38
C ASP A 249 -29.81 -14.19 -2.52
N ASP A 250 -29.52 -15.09 -1.58
CA ASP A 250 -30.45 -15.53 -0.51
C ASP A 250 -30.63 -14.44 0.59
N GLY A 251 -30.55 -13.18 0.19
CA GLY A 251 -30.65 -11.98 1.02
C GLY A 251 -29.40 -11.62 1.83
N TYR A 252 -28.24 -12.27 1.62
CA TYR A 252 -27.00 -11.94 2.32
C TYR A 252 -26.39 -10.60 1.85
N ILE A 253 -26.22 -10.41 0.54
CA ILE A 253 -25.76 -9.14 -0.06
C ILE A 253 -26.72 -8.02 0.32
N HIS A 254 -28.04 -8.29 0.31
CA HIS A 254 -29.03 -7.32 0.78
C HIS A 254 -28.85 -6.97 2.26
N ARG A 255 -28.62 -7.96 3.14
CA ARG A 255 -28.33 -7.72 4.57
C ARG A 255 -27.05 -6.91 4.79
N GLU A 256 -25.97 -7.19 4.06
CA GLU A 256 -24.70 -6.46 4.18
C GLU A 256 -24.80 -5.01 3.65
N LEU A 257 -25.60 -4.78 2.60
CA LEU A 257 -25.88 -3.41 2.12
C LEU A 257 -26.81 -2.64 3.08
N ALA A 258 -27.81 -3.33 3.65
CA ALA A 258 -28.75 -2.72 4.59
C ALA A 258 -28.14 -2.48 5.98
N SER A 259 -27.21 -3.34 6.44
CA SER A 259 -26.51 -3.17 7.72
C SER A 259 -25.65 -1.91 7.73
N ALA A 260 -25.11 -1.50 6.58
CA ALA A 260 -24.36 -0.26 6.44
C ALA A 260 -25.18 1.00 6.78
N GLY A 261 -26.51 0.92 6.73
CA GLY A 261 -27.43 2.01 7.09
C GLY A 261 -28.05 1.90 8.49
N ARG A 262 -27.72 0.86 9.28
CA ARG A 262 -28.29 0.69 10.63
C ARG A 262 -27.53 1.54 11.64
N ASP A 263 -28.28 2.34 12.39
CA ASP A 263 -27.74 3.10 13.52
C ASP A 263 -28.03 2.38 14.84
N TYR A 264 -26.96 2.03 15.57
CA TYR A 264 -27.03 1.40 16.89
C TYR A 264 -26.78 2.40 18.03
N SER A 265 -26.54 3.69 17.73
CA SER A 265 -26.15 4.77 18.65
C SER A 265 -27.07 4.96 19.87
N HIS A 266 -28.34 4.55 19.75
CA HIS A 266 -29.34 4.66 20.81
C HIS A 266 -29.58 3.36 21.61
N THR A 267 -28.89 2.26 21.27
CA THR A 267 -29.07 0.96 21.92
C THR A 267 -28.53 1.00 23.37
N PRO A 268 -29.32 0.72 24.41
CA PRO A 268 -28.85 0.74 25.80
C PRO A 268 -27.80 -0.35 26.08
N THR A 269 -26.81 -0.07 26.93
CA THR A 269 -25.67 -0.98 27.18
C THR A 269 -26.08 -2.38 27.63
N ARG A 270 -27.20 -2.50 28.35
CA ARG A 270 -27.76 -3.79 28.81
C ARG A 270 -28.12 -4.77 27.68
N TYR A 271 -28.47 -4.27 26.50
CA TYR A 271 -28.81 -5.10 25.34
C TYR A 271 -27.58 -5.72 24.66
N PHE A 272 -26.37 -5.22 24.94
CA PHE A 272 -25.17 -5.89 24.45
C PHE A 272 -24.92 -7.19 25.21
N PHE A 273 -25.31 -7.31 26.47
CA PHE A 273 -25.12 -8.55 27.25
C PHE A 273 -26.09 -9.68 26.86
N THR A 274 -27.11 -9.40 26.03
CA THR A 274 -28.04 -10.42 25.52
C THR A 274 -27.55 -11.09 24.23
N VAL A 275 -26.38 -10.69 23.72
CA VAL A 275 -25.82 -11.19 22.46
C VAL A 275 -25.20 -12.58 22.65
N GLN A 276 -25.76 -13.59 21.99
CA GLN A 276 -25.29 -14.98 22.08
C GLN A 276 -24.28 -15.38 21.00
N SER A 277 -24.16 -14.62 19.90
CA SER A 277 -23.26 -14.88 18.77
C SER A 277 -22.59 -13.59 18.30
N ILE A 278 -21.26 -13.54 18.37
CA ILE A 278 -20.44 -12.39 17.91
C ILE A 278 -20.49 -12.26 16.38
N TYR A 279 -20.71 -13.36 15.67
CA TYR A 279 -20.70 -13.42 14.20
C TYR A 279 -21.93 -12.73 13.59
N ASP A 280 -23.10 -12.85 14.22
CA ASP A 280 -24.35 -12.28 13.70
C ASP A 280 -24.55 -10.80 14.06
N GLN A 281 -23.76 -10.27 15.01
CA GLN A 281 -23.98 -8.94 15.59
C GLN A 281 -22.69 -8.11 15.72
N SER A 282 -21.73 -8.33 14.80
CA SER A 282 -20.45 -7.61 14.76
C SER A 282 -20.60 -6.08 14.84
N ASP A 283 -21.65 -5.51 14.26
CA ASP A 283 -21.89 -4.06 14.28
C ASP A 283 -22.34 -3.55 15.66
N MET A 284 -23.11 -4.34 16.42
CA MET A 284 -23.46 -4.02 17.81
C MET A 284 -22.25 -4.07 18.74
N VAL A 285 -21.39 -5.09 18.59
CA VAL A 285 -20.19 -5.20 19.42
C VAL A 285 -19.21 -4.06 19.10
N ARG A 286 -19.09 -3.66 17.83
CA ARG A 286 -18.31 -2.46 17.44
C ARG A 286 -18.85 -1.19 18.10
N GLU A 287 -20.17 -0.99 18.10
CA GLU A 287 -20.78 0.17 18.75
C GLU A 287 -20.51 0.20 20.25
N PHE A 288 -20.66 -0.93 20.94
CA PHE A 288 -20.29 -1.06 22.35
C PHE A 288 -18.82 -0.70 22.60
N VAL A 289 -17.93 -1.24 21.76
CA VAL A 289 -16.49 -1.01 21.88
C VAL A 289 -16.15 0.46 21.64
N ASN A 290 -16.76 1.10 20.64
CA ASN A 290 -16.52 2.51 20.31
C ASN A 290 -16.96 3.46 21.43
N ARG A 291 -18.10 3.19 22.09
CA ARG A 291 -18.54 4.00 23.23
C ARG A 291 -17.58 3.91 24.42
N ASN A 292 -17.19 2.69 24.77
CA ASN A 292 -16.28 2.49 25.89
C ASN A 292 -14.87 3.02 25.58
N ALA A 293 -14.42 2.93 24.33
CA ALA A 293 -13.16 3.55 23.89
C ALA A 293 -13.15 5.07 24.13
N TRP A 294 -14.27 5.75 23.88
CA TRP A 294 -14.39 7.18 24.19
C TRP A 294 -14.32 7.47 25.68
N THR A 295 -15.01 6.68 26.51
CA THR A 295 -14.92 6.79 27.98
C THR A 295 -13.47 6.66 28.46
N LEU A 296 -12.73 5.68 27.96
CA LEU A 296 -11.31 5.51 28.30
C LEU A 296 -10.46 6.71 27.88
N PHE A 297 -10.72 7.29 26.69
CA PHE A 297 -10.02 8.50 26.26
C PHE A 297 -10.30 9.68 27.21
N THR A 298 -11.54 9.87 27.65
CA THR A 298 -11.87 10.97 28.58
C THR A 298 -11.20 10.81 29.95
N HIS A 299 -10.99 9.58 30.42
CA HIS A 299 -10.28 9.31 31.67
C HIS A 299 -8.75 9.35 31.53
N HIS A 300 -8.21 9.01 30.35
CA HIS A 300 -6.78 8.93 30.08
C HIS A 300 -6.37 9.75 28.84
N PRO A 301 -6.59 11.09 28.83
CA PRO A 301 -6.53 11.89 27.60
C PRO A 301 -5.12 12.02 27.01
N ALA A 302 -4.06 11.99 27.83
CA ALA A 302 -2.70 12.25 27.34
C ALA A 302 -2.13 11.06 26.55
N PHE A 303 -2.07 9.88 27.18
CA PHE A 303 -1.39 8.68 26.67
C PHE A 303 -2.33 7.49 26.48
N GLY A 304 -3.63 7.63 26.78
CA GLY A 304 -4.57 6.51 26.75
C GLY A 304 -4.28 5.44 27.81
N VAL A 305 -4.93 4.28 27.66
CA VAL A 305 -4.73 3.09 28.51
C VAL A 305 -3.62 2.17 28.00
N GLY A 306 -2.98 2.56 26.91
CA GLY A 306 -1.92 1.83 26.24
C GLY A 306 -2.39 0.80 25.21
N ALA A 307 -1.48 0.36 24.32
CA ALA A 307 -1.80 -0.60 23.28
C ALA A 307 -2.30 -1.93 23.87
N THR A 308 -3.46 -2.41 23.39
CA THR A 308 -4.23 -3.54 23.97
C THR A 308 -4.80 -3.31 25.37
N GLY A 309 -4.68 -2.08 25.90
CA GLY A 309 -5.20 -1.71 27.22
C GLY A 309 -6.73 -1.72 27.27
N TYR A 310 -7.40 -1.43 26.14
CA TYR A 310 -8.86 -1.59 26.06
C TYR A 310 -9.27 -3.03 26.34
N TRP A 311 -8.59 -4.01 25.73
CA TRP A 311 -8.89 -5.42 25.92
C TRP A 311 -8.72 -5.83 27.39
N ALA A 312 -7.60 -5.41 28.01
CA ALA A 312 -7.34 -5.70 29.41
C ALA A 312 -8.39 -5.08 30.34
N TRP A 313 -8.77 -3.83 30.09
CA TRP A 313 -9.83 -3.15 30.83
C TRP A 313 -11.19 -3.84 30.66
N ALA A 314 -11.56 -4.20 29.43
CA ALA A 314 -12.83 -4.86 29.14
C ALA A 314 -12.89 -6.26 29.76
N ALA A 315 -11.79 -7.02 29.72
CA ALA A 315 -11.67 -8.33 30.36
C ALA A 315 -11.83 -8.23 31.88
N ALA A 316 -11.26 -7.20 32.51
CA ALA A 316 -11.39 -6.96 33.95
C ALA A 316 -12.82 -6.51 34.33
N THR A 317 -13.48 -5.73 33.48
CA THR A 317 -14.79 -5.12 33.78
C THR A 317 -15.96 -6.05 33.46
N TYR A 318 -15.89 -6.79 32.36
CA TYR A 318 -17.00 -7.58 31.81
C TYR A 318 -16.69 -9.09 31.69
N GLY A 319 -15.51 -9.52 32.17
CA GLY A 319 -15.01 -10.88 32.02
C GLY A 319 -14.42 -11.15 30.62
N PRO A 320 -13.79 -12.32 30.40
CA PRO A 320 -13.10 -12.69 29.15
C PRO A 320 -14.08 -13.11 28.03
N THR A 321 -15.27 -12.52 28.00
CA THR A 321 -16.34 -12.84 27.03
C THR A 321 -16.18 -11.99 25.76
N GLY A 322 -17.13 -12.08 24.82
CA GLY A 322 -17.09 -11.38 23.53
C GLY A 322 -16.92 -9.84 23.59
N PHE A 323 -17.10 -9.22 24.76
CA PHE A 323 -16.86 -7.79 24.99
C PHE A 323 -15.38 -7.44 25.22
N ALA A 324 -14.59 -8.42 25.68
CA ALA A 324 -13.13 -8.33 25.75
C ALA A 324 -12.55 -8.65 24.37
N MET A 325 -12.73 -7.71 23.44
CA MET A 325 -12.15 -7.76 22.10
C MET A 325 -11.37 -6.47 21.80
N ASN A 326 -10.39 -6.56 20.89
CA ASN A 326 -9.63 -5.39 20.49
C ASN A 326 -10.53 -4.35 19.83
N VAL A 327 -10.25 -3.07 20.07
CA VAL A 327 -10.94 -1.96 19.40
C VAL A 327 -10.68 -2.07 17.90
N HIS A 328 -11.76 -2.18 17.14
CA HIS A 328 -11.71 -2.17 15.69
C HIS A 328 -11.77 -0.73 15.21
N GLY A 329 -10.89 -0.40 14.27
CA GLY A 329 -10.80 0.95 13.75
C GLY A 329 -9.90 1.83 14.60
N GLU A 330 -8.84 2.31 13.96
CA GLU A 330 -7.88 3.25 14.50
C GLU A 330 -8.51 4.55 14.99
N VAL A 331 -9.61 4.97 14.37
CA VAL A 331 -10.33 6.19 14.77
C VAL A 331 -10.81 6.12 16.22
N HIS A 332 -11.19 4.93 16.71
CA HIS A 332 -11.63 4.73 18.08
C HIS A 332 -10.50 4.23 18.98
N ARG A 333 -9.61 3.41 18.43
CA ARG A 333 -8.51 2.83 19.18
C ARG A 333 -7.43 3.85 19.56
N ILE A 334 -7.00 4.71 18.63
CA ILE A 334 -5.90 5.64 18.89
C ILE A 334 -6.24 6.59 20.06
N PRO A 335 -7.43 7.22 20.12
CA PRO A 335 -7.78 8.02 21.28
C PRO A 335 -7.76 7.19 22.58
N ALA A 336 -8.37 6.01 22.59
CA ALA A 336 -8.45 5.18 23.80
C ALA A 336 -7.08 4.66 24.28
N GLU A 337 -6.25 4.17 23.36
CA GLU A 337 -5.00 3.47 23.66
C GLU A 337 -3.76 4.36 23.62
N GLY A 338 -3.76 5.43 22.82
CA GLY A 338 -2.62 6.34 22.65
C GLY A 338 -2.89 7.79 23.07
N GLY A 339 -4.13 8.14 23.38
CA GLY A 339 -4.51 9.50 23.78
C GLY A 339 -4.20 10.56 22.72
N VAL A 340 -4.07 11.80 23.15
CA VAL A 340 -3.70 12.95 22.30
C VAL A 340 -2.33 12.74 21.67
N PHE A 341 -1.39 12.09 22.37
CA PHE A 341 -0.06 11.81 21.83
C PHE A 341 -0.11 10.89 20.61
N GLY A 342 -0.84 9.77 20.72
CA GLY A 342 -1.10 8.86 19.61
C GLY A 342 -1.77 9.58 18.45
N ILE A 343 -2.83 10.36 18.73
CA ILE A 343 -3.55 11.17 17.71
C ILE A 343 -2.56 12.07 16.95
N ALA A 344 -1.68 12.77 17.65
CA ALA A 344 -0.70 13.67 17.04
C ALA A 344 0.28 12.94 16.11
N ILE A 345 0.79 11.77 16.52
CA ILE A 345 1.67 10.94 15.69
C ILE A 345 0.95 10.49 14.41
N VAL A 346 -0.28 9.99 14.57
CA VAL A 346 -1.06 9.46 13.44
C VAL A 346 -1.44 10.57 12.47
N ALA A 347 -1.92 11.70 12.98
CA ALA A 347 -2.25 12.88 12.18
C ALA A 347 -1.01 13.41 11.44
N GLY A 348 0.14 13.46 12.12
CA GLY A 348 1.42 13.83 11.51
C GLY A 348 1.83 12.88 10.38
N PHE A 349 1.73 11.57 10.61
CA PHE A 349 2.06 10.55 9.61
C PHE A 349 1.15 10.65 8.37
N PHE A 350 -0.17 10.58 8.54
CA PHE A 350 -1.11 10.64 7.42
C PHE A 350 -1.07 11.99 6.71
N GLY A 351 -1.03 13.10 7.46
CA GLY A 351 -0.96 14.44 6.91
C GLY A 351 0.27 14.63 6.04
N LEU A 352 1.45 14.25 6.53
CA LEU A 352 2.69 14.37 5.76
C LEU A 352 2.74 13.37 4.59
N ALA A 353 2.28 12.13 4.78
CA ALA A 353 2.24 11.13 3.73
C ALA A 353 1.33 11.55 2.57
N LEU A 354 0.12 11.99 2.89
CA LEU A 354 -0.86 12.47 1.92
C LEU A 354 -0.35 13.73 1.19
N TRP A 355 0.17 14.70 1.93
CA TRP A 355 0.77 15.90 1.34
C TRP A 355 1.86 15.56 0.32
N ARG A 356 2.77 14.63 0.66
CA ARG A 356 3.84 14.21 -0.25
C ARG A 356 3.32 13.44 -1.45
N ALA A 357 2.37 12.54 -1.27
CA ALA A 357 1.78 11.76 -2.36
C ALA A 357 1.03 12.68 -3.34
N LEU A 358 0.19 13.60 -2.84
CA LEU A 358 -0.52 14.57 -3.66
C LEU A 358 0.43 15.52 -4.38
N ARG A 359 1.45 16.02 -3.69
CA ARG A 359 2.46 16.87 -4.31
C ARG A 359 3.26 16.12 -5.37
N HIS A 360 3.60 14.85 -5.15
CA HIS A 360 4.25 14.03 -6.16
C HIS A 360 3.34 13.89 -7.39
N LEU A 361 2.08 13.52 -7.19
CA LEU A 361 1.09 13.37 -8.25
C LEU A 361 0.90 14.65 -9.06
N ALA A 362 0.73 15.79 -8.39
CA ALA A 362 0.61 17.09 -9.06
C ALA A 362 1.85 17.41 -9.93
N ASN A 363 3.04 17.02 -9.48
CA ASN A 363 4.29 17.24 -10.23
C ASN A 363 4.49 16.26 -11.39
N THR A 364 3.82 15.10 -11.40
CA THR A 364 3.93 14.07 -12.44
C THR A 364 2.81 14.12 -13.47
N GLY A 365 1.87 15.08 -13.36
CA GLY A 365 0.78 15.29 -14.32
C GLY A 365 -0.63 15.07 -13.76
N GLY A 366 -0.79 15.03 -12.44
CA GLY A 366 -2.09 14.85 -11.79
C GLY A 366 -2.67 13.47 -12.07
N PHE A 367 -3.99 13.36 -12.19
CA PHE A 367 -4.67 12.09 -12.48
C PHE A 367 -4.41 11.53 -13.90
N ALA A 368 -3.82 12.34 -14.80
CA ALA A 368 -3.36 11.88 -16.10
C ALA A 368 -1.98 11.20 -16.05
N ALA A 369 -1.29 11.23 -14.89
CA ALA A 369 0.00 10.59 -14.70
C ALA A 369 -0.07 9.07 -14.89
N ALA A 370 1.09 8.46 -15.14
CA ALA A 370 1.18 7.02 -15.26
C ALA A 370 0.70 6.32 -13.98
N SER A 371 0.16 5.11 -14.10
CA SER A 371 -0.42 4.34 -12.99
C SER A 371 0.55 4.12 -11.84
N LEU A 372 1.84 3.89 -12.16
CA LEU A 372 2.90 3.77 -11.17
C LEU A 372 3.13 5.05 -10.35
N ASP A 373 2.94 6.24 -10.93
CA ASP A 373 3.11 7.50 -10.21
C ASP A 373 1.91 7.80 -9.28
N ARG A 374 0.78 7.09 -9.46
CA ARG A 374 -0.41 7.12 -8.58
C ARG A 374 -0.33 6.12 -7.42
N MET A 375 0.54 5.12 -7.48
CA MET A 375 0.69 4.06 -6.47
C MET A 375 0.83 4.56 -5.02
N PRO A 376 1.57 5.64 -4.71
CA PRO A 376 1.65 6.14 -3.34
C PRO A 376 0.28 6.53 -2.77
N LEU A 377 -0.58 7.14 -3.59
CA LEU A 377 -1.94 7.50 -3.19
C LEU A 377 -2.80 6.25 -3.00
N TYR A 378 -2.68 5.26 -3.89
CA TYR A 378 -3.37 3.97 -3.73
C TYR A 378 -2.97 3.29 -2.42
N GLY A 379 -1.69 3.32 -2.05
CA GLY A 379 -1.21 2.74 -0.80
C GLY A 379 -1.78 3.44 0.43
N ILE A 380 -1.90 4.77 0.40
CA ILE A 380 -2.56 5.55 1.46
C ILE A 380 -4.04 5.20 1.57
N ILE A 381 -4.75 5.06 0.44
CA ILE A 381 -6.18 4.71 0.44
C ILE A 381 -6.41 3.29 0.98
N LEU A 382 -5.57 2.33 0.57
CA LEU A 382 -5.56 0.99 1.16
C LEU A 382 -5.38 1.05 2.66
N LEU A 383 -4.38 1.80 3.13
CA LEU A 383 -4.10 1.94 4.55
C LEU A 383 -5.26 2.58 5.31
N LEU A 384 -5.85 3.67 4.80
CA LEU A 384 -7.02 4.30 5.42
C LEU A 384 -8.22 3.33 5.49
N SER A 385 -8.45 2.55 4.43
CA SER A 385 -9.51 1.53 4.40
C SER A 385 -9.28 0.42 5.43
N TYR A 386 -8.01 0.09 5.71
CA TYR A 386 -7.62 -0.85 6.75
C TYR A 386 -7.74 -0.25 8.14
N CYS A 387 -7.13 0.92 8.37
CA CYS A 387 -7.17 1.63 9.64
C CYS A 387 -8.59 1.95 10.08
N TYR A 388 -9.52 2.24 9.18
CA TYR A 388 -10.91 2.49 9.57
C TYR A 388 -11.57 1.27 10.23
N ALA A 389 -11.16 0.05 9.89
CA ALA A 389 -12.01 -1.11 10.12
C ALA A 389 -11.31 -2.34 10.72
N GLU A 390 -10.00 -2.35 10.88
CA GLU A 390 -9.26 -3.42 11.54
C GLU A 390 -8.74 -3.00 12.90
N ALA A 391 -8.52 -4.00 13.75
CA ALA A 391 -7.68 -3.86 14.93
C ALA A 391 -6.20 -3.91 14.52
N VAL A 392 -5.32 -3.51 15.44
CA VAL A 392 -3.87 -3.51 15.16
C VAL A 392 -3.29 -4.88 15.34
N ASP A 393 -2.77 -5.37 14.23
CA ASP A 393 -1.98 -6.57 14.17
C ASP A 393 -0.68 -6.31 13.41
N THR A 394 0.11 -7.37 13.23
CA THR A 394 1.35 -7.32 12.48
C THR A 394 1.12 -6.85 11.04
N ALA A 395 0.01 -7.25 10.40
CA ALA A 395 -0.29 -6.87 9.03
C ALA A 395 -0.50 -5.36 8.90
N MET A 396 -1.24 -4.75 9.82
CA MET A 396 -1.47 -3.31 9.79
C MET A 396 -0.19 -2.52 10.09
N LEU A 397 0.63 -2.95 11.06
CA LEU A 397 1.93 -2.31 11.31
C LEU A 397 2.86 -2.38 10.09
N LEU A 398 2.85 -3.51 9.37
CA LEU A 398 3.58 -3.66 8.11
C LEU A 398 3.00 -2.79 6.98
N LEU A 399 1.67 -2.60 6.92
CA LEU A 399 1.04 -1.70 5.95
C LEU A 399 1.42 -0.23 6.23
N ILE A 400 1.36 0.21 7.48
CA ILE A 400 1.79 1.57 7.91
C ILE A 400 3.26 1.79 7.52
N GLY A 401 4.12 0.85 7.90
CA GLY A 401 5.54 0.88 7.55
C GLY A 401 5.78 0.87 6.03
N GLY A 402 5.07 0.02 5.30
CA GLY A 402 5.17 -0.12 3.85
C GLY A 402 4.76 1.15 3.10
N VAL A 403 3.65 1.78 3.50
CA VAL A 403 3.26 3.10 2.98
C VAL A 403 4.31 4.16 3.33
N GLY A 404 4.84 4.12 4.56
CA GLY A 404 5.96 4.95 4.98
C GLY A 404 7.19 4.80 4.09
N VAL A 405 7.51 3.58 3.66
CA VAL A 405 8.60 3.31 2.71
C VAL A 405 8.29 3.87 1.33
N ILE A 406 7.11 3.56 0.78
CA ILE A 406 6.71 3.99 -0.57
C ILE A 406 6.72 5.53 -0.67
N VAL A 407 6.11 6.21 0.30
CA VAL A 407 5.99 7.68 0.29
C VAL A 407 7.30 8.35 0.68
N GLY A 408 8.03 7.79 1.64
CA GLY A 408 9.31 8.32 2.11
C GLY A 408 10.40 8.30 1.03
N THR A 409 10.32 7.37 0.07
CA THR A 409 11.28 7.26 -1.05
C THR A 409 10.92 8.13 -2.26
N LEU A 410 9.81 8.86 -2.23
CA LEU A 410 9.45 9.78 -3.32
C LEU A 410 10.51 10.87 -3.54
N PRO A 411 10.77 11.30 -4.79
CA PRO A 411 11.77 12.30 -5.10
C PRO A 411 11.49 13.64 -4.39
N LYS A 412 12.50 14.19 -3.71
CA LYS A 412 12.40 15.54 -3.11
C LYS A 412 12.32 16.60 -4.21
N THR A 413 11.33 17.48 -4.09
CA THR A 413 10.86 18.47 -5.09
C THR A 413 11.94 19.43 -5.61
N GLY A 414 13.04 19.63 -4.87
CA GLY A 414 14.11 20.57 -5.25
C GLY A 414 14.88 20.19 -6.53
N ARG A 415 14.90 18.91 -6.92
CA ARG A 415 15.62 18.47 -8.14
C ARG A 415 14.76 18.56 -9.42
N SER A 416 13.44 18.37 -9.34
CA SER A 416 12.59 18.38 -10.54
C SER A 416 12.35 19.80 -11.08
N LEU A 417 12.17 20.79 -10.20
CA LEU A 417 11.99 22.19 -10.61
C LEU A 417 13.25 22.78 -11.25
N ARG A 418 14.46 22.46 -10.74
CA ARG A 418 15.71 22.87 -11.39
C ARG A 418 15.92 22.19 -12.74
N ALA A 419 15.60 20.90 -12.86
CA ALA A 419 15.69 20.19 -14.14
C ALA A 419 14.64 20.68 -15.16
N ARG A 420 13.45 21.11 -14.69
CA ARG A 420 12.40 21.69 -15.53
C ARG A 420 12.75 23.12 -15.96
N ARG A 421 13.24 23.96 -15.04
CA ARG A 421 13.80 25.29 -15.37
C ARG A 421 14.99 25.20 -16.31
N ALA A 422 15.90 24.23 -16.14
CA ALA A 422 17.03 24.03 -17.04
C ALA A 422 16.59 23.57 -18.45
N ARG A 423 15.49 22.80 -18.56
CA ARG A 423 14.90 22.42 -19.85
C ARG A 423 14.24 23.61 -20.56
N PHE A 424 13.48 24.42 -19.82
CA PHE A 424 12.88 25.65 -20.37
C PHE A 424 13.93 26.72 -20.72
N ALA A 425 15.00 26.85 -19.92
CA ALA A 425 16.10 27.77 -20.21
C ALA A 425 16.91 27.33 -21.44
N ARG A 426 17.02 26.02 -21.73
CA ARG A 426 17.67 25.51 -22.94
C ARG A 426 16.78 25.54 -24.19
N SER A 427 15.45 25.50 -24.04
CA SER A 427 14.53 25.65 -25.18
C SER A 427 14.27 27.11 -25.57
N GLY A 428 14.68 28.06 -24.72
CA GLY A 428 14.56 29.50 -24.98
C GLY A 428 15.73 30.13 -25.74
N SER A 429 16.81 29.40 -26.01
CA SER A 429 17.93 29.90 -26.83
C SER A 429 17.85 29.37 -28.26
N ALA A 430 17.31 30.19 -29.15
CA ALA A 430 17.49 30.17 -30.60
C ALA A 430 17.11 28.88 -31.34
N VAL A 431 15.82 28.74 -31.65
CA VAL A 431 15.39 28.15 -32.92
C VAL A 431 15.82 29.14 -34.02
N PRO A 432 16.66 28.77 -34.99
CA PRO A 432 16.94 29.62 -36.15
C PRO A 432 15.64 29.84 -36.90
N ALA A 433 15.30 31.11 -37.18
CA ALA A 433 14.16 31.46 -37.99
C ALA A 433 14.25 30.74 -39.36
N PRO A 434 13.17 30.12 -39.85
CA PRO A 434 13.16 29.56 -41.19
C PRO A 434 13.38 30.68 -42.20
N VAL A 435 14.46 30.58 -42.97
CA VAL A 435 14.73 31.42 -44.14
C VAL A 435 13.62 31.13 -45.16
N LEU A 436 12.68 32.07 -45.29
CA LEU A 436 11.70 32.09 -46.37
C LEU A 436 12.40 32.42 -47.68
N SER A 437 12.87 31.39 -48.39
CA SER A 437 13.17 31.48 -49.81
C SER A 437 11.91 31.14 -50.60
N GLY A 438 11.31 32.16 -51.23
CA GLY A 438 10.10 31.98 -52.03
C GLY A 438 9.88 33.16 -52.97
N SER A 439 10.67 33.23 -54.03
CA SER A 439 10.42 34.14 -55.16
C SER A 439 9.17 33.69 -55.92
N LEU A 440 8.08 34.43 -55.80
CA LEU A 440 6.97 34.36 -56.74
C LEU A 440 7.24 35.34 -57.88
N ARG A 441 7.78 34.82 -58.99
CA ARG A 441 7.70 35.47 -60.30
C ARG A 441 6.30 35.22 -60.85
N SER A 442 5.54 36.30 -61.02
CA SER A 442 4.33 36.33 -61.83
C SER A 442 4.69 36.26 -63.32
N ARG A 443 4.11 35.29 -64.03
CA ARG A 443 3.90 35.31 -65.48
C ARG A 443 2.51 34.74 -65.77
N ALA A 444 1.84 35.41 -66.70
CA ALA A 444 0.50 35.20 -67.26
C ALA A 444 -0.65 35.66 -66.36
#